data_AF-A0AAN8F1E0-F1
#
_entry.id   AF-A0AAN8F1E0-F1
#
_cell.length_a   1.000
_cell.length_b   1.000
_cell.length_c   1.000
_cell.angle_alpha   90.00
_cell.angle_beta   90.00
_cell.angle_gamma   90.00
#
_symmetry.space_group_name_H-M   'P 1'
#
loop_
_entity.id
_entity.type
_entity.pdbx_description
1 polymer ?
#
loop_
_entity_poly.entity_id
_entity_poly.type
_entity_poly.pdbx_seq_one_letter_code
_entity_poly.pdbx_strand_id
1 'polypeptide(L)'
;MVVYEITASTQASCPLEVVKIPVAAGDPVFDVNGTVAGIPFTRARYDKNTGKGFDCPREQVNDRTAWIDGSFVYSVTEAWVASMRSFRNGTLREGSEKGYPPRNDANIPLDNPPPPQAHRLLSPDRLFPLRLCQNWWNAQDVVQEYSVEEFILGMVSQVSEAEDVIVVEDLRDFSYGPLHFSRLDAVASTIMRGRDNGLSSYNVLRKRFNLAEKEWHTINPKLYQINKANGLFTEEEIGRIHSITLKDIIQATMDVPDKWLQKNVFFSNSDNPCPQPFQVNTTDLEQCIPLMRFDHVTEVEGNEIIFIFTLIGLGCIPLRK
;
A
#
# COMPACT_ATOMS: atom_id res chain seq x y z
N MET A 1 6.67 -4.63 -3.68
CA MET A 1 7.80 -3.76 -4.11
C MET A 1 7.81 -3.53 -5.61
N VAL A 2 7.85 -4.59 -6.44
CA VAL A 2 7.91 -4.47 -7.93
C VAL A 2 6.81 -3.57 -8.52
N VAL A 3 5.55 -3.69 -8.08
CA VAL A 3 4.46 -2.82 -8.59
C VAL A 3 4.73 -1.32 -8.35
N TYR A 4 5.34 -0.96 -7.20
CA TYR A 4 5.69 0.41 -6.85
C TYR A 4 6.88 0.95 -7.65
N GLU A 5 7.70 0.07 -8.23
CA GLU A 5 8.81 0.44 -9.11
C GLU A 5 8.27 0.88 -10.47
N ILE A 6 7.39 0.05 -11.05
CA ILE A 6 6.93 0.25 -12.44
C ILE A 6 5.75 1.22 -12.56
N THR A 7 4.97 1.41 -11.49
CA THR A 7 3.73 2.21 -11.55
C THR A 7 3.44 3.00 -10.27
N ALA A 8 3.13 4.28 -10.41
CA ALA A 8 2.41 5.07 -9.42
C ALA A 8 1.42 6.00 -10.13
N SER A 9 0.15 5.61 -10.14
CA SER A 9 -0.93 6.37 -10.81
C SER A 9 -2.09 6.67 -9.85
N THR A 10 -1.81 6.78 -8.56
CA THR A 10 -2.82 6.97 -7.50
C THR A 10 -2.79 8.38 -6.92
N GLN A 11 -1.81 9.22 -7.29
CA GLN A 11 -1.70 10.59 -6.79
C GLN A 11 -2.92 11.43 -7.18
N ALA A 12 -3.37 12.29 -6.27
CA ALA A 12 -4.52 13.14 -6.51
C ALA A 12 -4.29 14.12 -7.67
N SER A 13 -5.32 14.30 -8.50
CA SER A 13 -5.32 15.28 -9.57
C SER A 13 -5.47 16.72 -9.06
N CYS A 14 -4.97 17.67 -9.84
CA CYS A 14 -5.27 19.10 -9.72
C CYS A 14 -5.95 19.57 -11.02
N PRO A 15 -7.14 20.20 -11.03
CA PRO A 15 -7.97 20.51 -9.86
C PRO A 15 -8.44 19.24 -9.14
N LEU A 16 -8.75 19.38 -7.85
CA LEU A 16 -9.17 18.25 -7.02
C LEU A 16 -10.55 17.76 -7.48
N GLU A 17 -10.60 16.56 -8.05
CA GLU A 17 -11.83 15.89 -8.44
C GLU A 17 -12.15 14.79 -7.43
N VAL A 18 -13.23 14.97 -6.66
CA VAL A 18 -13.70 14.00 -5.65
C VAL A 18 -14.98 13.34 -6.12
N VAL A 19 -14.97 12.01 -6.19
CA VAL A 19 -16.14 11.17 -6.48
C VAL A 19 -16.42 10.36 -5.23
N LYS A 20 -17.69 10.20 -4.84
CA LYS A 20 -18.05 9.37 -3.69
C LYS A 20 -18.37 7.95 -4.14
N ILE A 21 -17.80 6.96 -3.48
CA ILE A 21 -18.19 5.56 -3.60
C ILE A 21 -19.49 5.39 -2.79
N PRO A 22 -20.61 5.02 -3.44
CA PRO A 22 -21.87 4.82 -2.71
C PRO A 22 -21.72 3.64 -1.75
N VAL A 23 -22.11 3.85 -0.50
CA VAL A 23 -22.16 2.82 0.54
C VAL A 23 -23.60 2.30 0.62
N ALA A 24 -23.77 0.99 0.75
CA ALA A 24 -25.09 0.39 0.91
C ALA A 24 -25.67 0.74 2.29
N ALA A 25 -26.98 0.97 2.36
CA ALA A 25 -27.63 1.31 3.62
C ALA A 25 -27.49 0.17 4.64
N GLY A 26 -27.03 0.49 5.86
CA GLY A 26 -26.78 -0.49 6.92
C GLY A 26 -25.53 -1.33 6.71
N ASP A 27 -24.57 -0.87 5.89
CA ASP A 27 -23.24 -1.46 5.80
C ASP A 27 -22.59 -1.55 7.20
N PRO A 28 -22.11 -2.73 7.62
CA PRO A 28 -21.68 -2.97 9.00
C PRO A 28 -20.39 -2.22 9.38
N VAL A 29 -19.63 -1.71 8.41
CA VAL A 29 -18.34 -1.05 8.64
C VAL A 29 -18.47 0.45 8.36
N PHE A 30 -19.03 0.80 7.21
CA PHE A 30 -19.05 2.17 6.71
C PHE A 30 -20.37 2.90 6.96
N ASP A 31 -21.47 2.22 7.34
CA ASP A 31 -22.78 2.84 7.59
C ASP A 31 -23.47 2.36 8.88
N VAL A 32 -22.69 2.25 9.96
CA VAL A 32 -23.17 1.78 11.29
C VAL A 32 -24.38 2.56 11.82
N ASN A 33 -24.43 3.87 11.56
CA ASN A 33 -25.47 4.78 12.07
C ASN A 33 -26.45 5.25 10.99
N GLY A 34 -26.37 4.76 9.75
CA GLY A 34 -27.26 5.20 8.65
C GLY A 34 -27.02 6.64 8.18
N THR A 35 -25.86 7.23 8.51
CA THR A 35 -25.55 8.66 8.27
C THR A 35 -24.48 8.87 7.20
N VAL A 36 -23.97 7.81 6.58
CA VAL A 36 -22.80 7.92 5.71
C VAL A 36 -23.20 8.05 4.25
N ALA A 37 -22.99 9.23 3.67
CA ALA A 37 -23.35 9.54 2.28
C ALA A 37 -22.43 8.91 1.21
N GLY A 38 -21.39 8.17 1.61
CA GLY A 38 -20.43 7.51 0.72
C GLY A 38 -18.96 7.77 1.09
N ILE A 39 -18.08 6.88 0.64
CA ILE A 39 -16.62 6.97 0.88
C ILE A 39 -16.00 7.95 -0.13
N PRO A 40 -15.25 8.99 0.30
CA PRO A 40 -14.64 9.93 -0.61
C PRO A 40 -13.48 9.28 -1.37
N PHE A 41 -13.47 9.44 -2.70
CA PHE A 41 -12.45 8.94 -3.59
C PHE A 41 -11.92 10.07 -4.48
N THR A 42 -10.60 10.25 -4.51
CA THR A 42 -9.94 11.28 -5.33
C THR A 42 -9.46 10.70 -6.65
N ARG A 43 -9.81 11.38 -7.75
CA ARG A 43 -9.37 10.97 -9.10
C ARG A 43 -7.88 11.18 -9.29
N ALA A 44 -7.27 10.25 -10.02
CA ALA A 44 -5.83 10.23 -10.24
C ALA A 44 -5.37 11.37 -11.15
N ARG A 45 -4.10 11.76 -11.00
CA ARG A 45 -3.43 12.66 -11.93
C ARG A 45 -3.49 12.11 -13.35
N TYR A 46 -3.68 13.02 -14.30
CA TYR A 46 -3.83 12.73 -15.71
C TYR A 46 -3.10 13.76 -16.56
N ASP A 47 -2.78 13.40 -17.80
CA ASP A 47 -2.10 14.30 -18.73
C ASP A 47 -3.03 15.44 -19.13
N LYS A 48 -2.58 16.68 -18.90
CA LYS A 48 -3.33 17.91 -19.19
C LYS A 48 -3.54 18.18 -20.68
N ASN A 49 -2.86 17.46 -21.55
CA ASN A 49 -3.11 17.49 -22.99
C ASN A 49 -4.28 16.58 -23.40
N THR A 50 -4.65 15.62 -22.55
CA THR A 50 -5.71 14.63 -22.79
C THR A 50 -7.02 15.01 -22.09
N GLY A 51 -8.10 14.26 -22.36
CA GLY A 51 -9.39 14.42 -21.69
C GLY A 51 -10.17 15.69 -22.07
N LYS A 52 -9.91 16.23 -23.26
CA LYS A 52 -10.54 17.47 -23.77
C LYS A 52 -11.70 17.24 -24.72
N GLY A 53 -11.92 16.01 -25.18
CA GLY A 53 -13.00 15.67 -26.11
C GLY A 53 -13.14 14.16 -26.33
N PHE A 54 -14.13 13.76 -27.12
CA PHE A 54 -14.43 12.35 -27.39
C PHE A 54 -13.27 11.60 -28.07
N ASP A 55 -12.58 12.25 -29.00
CA ASP A 55 -11.44 11.67 -29.74
C ASP A 55 -10.12 11.73 -28.94
N CYS A 56 -10.13 12.37 -27.77
CA CYS A 56 -8.96 12.51 -26.90
C CYS A 56 -9.38 12.21 -25.45
N PRO A 57 -9.65 10.93 -25.14
CA PRO A 57 -10.02 10.51 -23.79
C PRO A 57 -8.89 10.83 -22.80
N ARG A 58 -9.23 10.90 -21.52
CA ARG A 58 -8.27 11.20 -20.46
C ARG A 58 -7.31 10.02 -20.26
N GLU A 59 -6.01 10.31 -20.14
CA GLU A 59 -4.98 9.32 -19.87
C GLU A 59 -4.27 9.62 -18.55
N GLN A 60 -4.13 8.62 -17.67
CA GLN A 60 -3.44 8.75 -16.39
C GLN A 60 -1.93 8.85 -16.58
N VAL A 61 -1.31 9.65 -15.71
CA VAL A 61 0.15 9.79 -15.68
C VAL A 61 0.72 8.76 -14.71
N ASN A 62 1.82 8.14 -15.12
CA ASN A 62 2.66 7.36 -14.23
C ASN A 62 3.70 8.30 -13.60
N ASP A 63 3.68 8.45 -12.28
CA ASP A 63 4.67 9.26 -11.54
C ASP A 63 5.98 8.48 -11.28
N ARG A 64 6.08 7.24 -11.79
CA ARG A 64 7.29 6.41 -11.76
C ARG A 64 7.87 6.19 -13.16
N THR A 65 9.11 5.71 -13.22
CA THR A 65 9.65 5.16 -14.46
C THR A 65 8.89 3.86 -14.79
N ALA A 66 8.56 3.65 -16.07
CA ALA A 66 7.94 2.39 -16.49
C ALA A 66 8.93 1.22 -16.54
N TRP A 67 10.21 1.49 -16.25
CA TRP A 67 11.31 0.54 -16.31
C TRP A 67 11.52 -0.11 -14.94
N ILE A 68 12.02 -1.34 -14.95
CA ILE A 68 12.57 -1.99 -13.76
C ILE A 68 14.05 -1.56 -13.68
N ASP A 69 14.27 -0.40 -13.08
CA ASP A 69 15.56 0.29 -13.03
C ASP A 69 16.03 0.59 -11.58
N GLY A 70 15.32 0.08 -10.57
CA GLY A 70 15.59 0.37 -9.18
C GLY A 70 15.14 1.76 -8.74
N SER A 71 14.28 2.45 -9.49
CA SER A 71 13.75 3.78 -9.13
C SER A 71 12.96 3.82 -7.81
N PHE A 72 12.54 2.67 -7.28
CA PHE A 72 11.97 2.63 -5.94
C PHE A 72 13.03 2.83 -4.84
N VAL A 73 14.30 2.47 -5.10
CA VAL A 73 15.46 2.73 -4.21
C VAL A 73 16.08 4.08 -4.53
N TYR A 74 16.29 4.34 -5.82
CA TYR A 74 17.01 5.50 -6.31
C TYR A 74 16.09 6.58 -6.87
N SER A 75 14.82 6.63 -6.47
CA SER A 75 13.84 7.62 -6.94
C SER A 75 13.73 7.78 -8.47
N VAL A 76 12.89 8.70 -8.88
CA VAL A 76 12.80 9.20 -10.27
C VAL A 76 13.33 10.63 -10.40
N THR A 77 13.74 11.25 -9.29
CA THR A 77 14.22 12.63 -9.23
C THR A 77 15.66 12.70 -8.73
N GLU A 78 16.53 13.35 -9.50
CA GLU A 78 17.96 13.50 -9.15
C GLU A 78 18.16 14.22 -7.80
N ALA A 79 17.35 15.25 -7.53
CA ALA A 79 17.41 16.00 -6.28
C ALA A 79 17.18 15.10 -5.05
N TRP A 80 16.21 14.18 -5.12
CA TRP A 80 15.92 13.26 -4.02
C TRP A 80 17.08 12.26 -3.83
N VAL A 81 17.62 11.72 -4.92
CA VAL A 81 18.77 10.80 -4.88
C VAL A 81 20.00 11.47 -4.31
N ALA A 82 20.26 12.71 -4.70
CA ALA A 82 21.36 13.49 -4.16
C ALA A 82 21.25 13.63 -2.63
N SER A 83 20.06 13.91 -2.11
CA SER A 83 19.82 13.97 -0.66
C SER A 83 20.05 12.64 0.06
N MET A 84 19.80 11.52 -0.62
CA MET A 84 19.93 10.16 -0.10
C MET A 84 21.33 9.54 -0.28
N ARG A 85 22.24 10.20 -0.99
CA ARG A 85 23.62 9.72 -1.16
C ARG A 85 24.53 10.30 -0.08
N SER A 86 25.45 9.48 0.42
CA SER A 86 26.48 9.96 1.36
C SER A 86 27.58 10.75 0.64
N PHE A 87 27.71 10.55 -0.68
CA PHE A 87 28.84 10.97 -1.53
C PHE A 87 30.21 10.51 -1.01
N ARG A 88 30.23 9.48 -0.16
CA ARG A 88 31.43 8.85 0.39
C ARG A 88 31.37 7.36 0.08
N ASN A 89 32.43 6.82 -0.50
CA ASN A 89 32.53 5.40 -0.83
C ASN A 89 31.38 4.84 -1.69
N GLY A 90 30.63 5.70 -2.40
CA GLY A 90 29.49 5.30 -3.23
C GLY A 90 28.27 4.79 -2.45
N THR A 91 28.17 5.05 -1.13
CA THR A 91 27.07 4.53 -0.31
C THR A 91 25.85 5.44 -0.31
N LEU A 92 24.70 4.85 0.02
CA LEU A 92 23.56 5.62 0.50
C LEU A 92 23.89 6.24 1.86
N ARG A 93 23.23 7.34 2.16
CA ARG A 93 23.32 8.03 3.44
C ARG A 93 22.63 7.18 4.49
N GLU A 94 23.27 6.99 5.64
CA GLU A 94 22.64 6.39 6.82
C GLU A 94 22.08 7.49 7.73
N GLY A 95 21.04 7.15 8.48
CA GLY A 95 20.40 8.00 9.47
C GLY A 95 21.15 8.04 10.80
N SER A 96 20.42 8.40 11.86
CA SER A 96 20.92 8.32 13.24
C SER A 96 21.12 6.87 13.71
N GLU A 97 20.36 5.95 13.13
CA GLU A 97 20.40 4.52 13.41
C GLU A 97 21.23 3.83 12.32
N LYS A 98 22.25 3.09 12.74
CA LYS A 98 23.19 2.42 11.82
C LYS A 98 22.43 1.38 10.99
N GLY A 99 22.68 1.35 9.69
CA GLY A 99 22.01 0.43 8.75
C GLY A 99 20.62 0.88 8.31
N TYR A 100 20.10 1.99 8.84
CA TYR A 100 18.81 2.57 8.45
C TYR A 100 18.99 3.86 7.65
N PRO A 101 18.07 4.17 6.72
CA PRO A 101 18.07 5.45 6.02
C PRO A 101 17.77 6.63 6.98
N PRO A 102 18.08 7.88 6.58
CA PRO A 102 17.70 9.06 7.33
C PRO A 102 16.19 9.13 7.56
N ARG A 103 15.78 9.68 8.70
CA ARG A 103 14.37 9.92 9.01
C ARG A 103 13.77 10.92 8.03
N ASN A 104 12.46 10.80 7.80
CA ASN A 104 11.69 11.73 6.98
C ASN A 104 11.86 13.17 7.50
N ASP A 105 12.27 14.08 6.62
CA ASP A 105 12.47 15.49 6.92
C ASP A 105 11.97 16.37 5.76
N ALA A 106 11.99 17.68 5.94
CA ALA A 106 11.54 18.62 4.89
C ALA A 106 12.36 18.54 3.59
N ASN A 107 13.57 17.98 3.63
CA ASN A 107 14.46 17.83 2.47
C ASN A 107 14.27 16.49 1.75
N ILE A 108 13.64 15.51 2.41
CA ILE A 108 13.36 14.16 1.90
C ILE A 108 11.89 13.83 2.19
N PRO A 109 10.93 14.55 1.59
CA PRO A 109 9.52 14.38 1.91
C PRO A 109 9.05 12.99 1.46
N LEU A 110 8.76 12.13 2.42
CA LEU A 110 8.06 10.88 2.23
C LEU A 110 6.60 11.02 2.67
N ASP A 111 5.72 10.27 2.02
CA ASP A 111 4.32 10.16 2.44
C ASP A 111 4.27 9.72 3.91
N ASN A 112 3.62 10.53 4.74
CA ASN A 112 3.53 10.32 6.19
C ASN A 112 2.10 10.56 6.69
N PRO A 113 1.12 9.75 6.26
CA PRO A 113 -0.22 9.82 6.80
C PRO A 113 -0.23 9.33 8.26
N PRO A 114 -1.20 9.78 9.06
CA PRO A 114 -1.27 9.42 10.47
C PRO A 114 -1.53 7.90 10.62
N PRO A 115 -0.82 7.21 11.54
CA PRO A 115 -1.10 5.81 11.81
C PRO A 115 -2.51 5.64 12.41
N PRO A 116 -3.11 4.46 12.23
CA PRO A 116 -4.47 4.15 12.67
C PRO A 116 -4.63 4.01 14.19
N GLN A 117 -3.53 4.00 14.94
CA GLN A 117 -3.46 3.80 16.39
C GLN A 117 -3.05 5.09 17.11
N ALA A 118 -3.48 5.24 18.37
CA ALA A 118 -2.74 6.06 19.31
C ALA A 118 -1.49 5.28 19.74
N HIS A 119 -0.29 5.81 19.49
CA HIS A 119 0.99 5.19 19.83
C HIS A 119 0.97 4.61 21.26
N ARG A 120 0.82 3.28 21.36
CA ARG A 120 0.83 2.53 22.61
C ARG A 120 1.70 1.31 22.42
N LEU A 121 2.74 1.21 23.24
CA LEU A 121 3.57 0.02 23.33
C LEU A 121 2.72 -1.13 23.91
N LEU A 122 2.59 -2.21 23.15
CA LEU A 122 1.89 -3.43 23.57
C LEU A 122 2.88 -4.39 24.26
N SER A 123 2.37 -5.27 25.12
CA SER A 123 3.18 -6.23 25.89
C SER A 123 3.84 -7.28 24.97
N PRO A 124 5.17 -7.51 25.06
CA PRO A 124 5.93 -8.44 24.20
C PRO A 124 5.33 -9.84 24.05
N ASP A 125 4.69 -10.36 25.11
CA ASP A 125 4.09 -11.70 25.15
C ASP A 125 2.88 -11.89 24.21
N ARG A 126 2.32 -10.81 23.64
CA ARG A 126 1.15 -10.83 22.73
C ARG A 126 1.52 -10.79 21.23
N LEU A 127 2.79 -10.66 20.87
CA LEU A 127 3.22 -10.26 19.52
C LEU A 127 3.75 -11.41 18.64
N PHE A 128 3.28 -12.64 18.80
CA PHE A 128 3.71 -13.72 17.90
C PHE A 128 3.28 -13.51 16.43
N PRO A 129 2.19 -12.77 16.15
CA PRO A 129 1.89 -12.20 14.83
C PRO A 129 1.46 -10.71 14.86
N LEU A 130 2.01 -9.87 13.97
CA LEU A 130 1.54 -8.49 13.79
C LEU A 130 0.25 -8.41 12.96
N ARG A 131 -0.75 -7.69 13.45
CA ARG A 131 -1.99 -7.43 12.70
C ARG A 131 -1.80 -6.30 11.67
N LEU A 132 -2.11 -6.54 10.39
CA LEU A 132 -1.88 -5.57 9.31
C LEU A 132 -2.71 -4.29 9.49
N CYS A 133 -4.00 -4.40 9.79
CA CYS A 133 -4.89 -3.24 9.95
C CYS A 133 -4.47 -2.26 11.05
N GLN A 134 -3.69 -2.73 12.02
CA GLN A 134 -3.18 -1.95 13.13
C GLN A 134 -1.84 -1.27 12.83
N ASN A 135 -1.05 -1.82 11.90
CA ASN A 135 0.33 -1.40 11.65
C ASN A 135 0.50 -0.60 10.34
N TRP A 136 -0.59 -0.19 9.70
CA TRP A 136 -0.53 0.75 8.56
C TRP A 136 0.21 2.03 8.97
N TRP A 137 1.28 2.37 8.25
CA TRP A 137 2.08 3.59 8.50
C TRP A 137 2.73 3.67 9.91
N ASN A 138 2.82 2.55 10.65
CA ASN A 138 3.54 2.49 11.92
C ASN A 138 4.92 1.84 11.76
N ALA A 139 5.86 2.54 11.10
CA ALA A 139 7.22 2.02 10.98
C ALA A 139 8.05 2.20 12.26
N GLN A 140 7.79 3.27 13.02
CA GLN A 140 8.62 3.67 14.15
C GLN A 140 8.54 2.69 15.31
N ASP A 141 7.33 2.34 15.75
CA ASP A 141 7.15 1.47 16.91
C ASP A 141 7.55 0.03 16.57
N VAL A 142 7.25 -0.40 15.34
CA VAL A 142 7.49 -1.75 14.84
C VAL A 142 8.98 -2.05 14.67
N VAL A 143 9.75 -1.13 14.06
CA VAL A 143 11.19 -1.31 13.85
C VAL A 143 12.01 -1.10 15.13
N GLN A 144 11.46 -0.37 16.11
CA GLN A 144 12.11 -0.24 17.41
C GLN A 144 11.97 -1.50 18.27
N GLU A 145 10.80 -2.15 18.21
CA GLU A 145 10.53 -3.36 18.98
C GLU A 145 11.12 -4.61 18.31
N TYR A 146 11.14 -4.66 16.97
CA TYR A 146 11.65 -5.77 16.18
C TYR A 146 12.68 -5.33 15.15
N SER A 147 13.65 -6.19 14.92
CA SER A 147 14.58 -6.01 13.81
C SER A 147 13.90 -6.29 12.46
N VAL A 148 14.35 -5.61 11.40
CA VAL A 148 13.90 -5.90 10.02
C VAL A 148 14.21 -7.37 9.66
N GLU A 149 15.26 -7.91 10.28
CA GLU A 149 15.67 -9.29 10.17
C GLU A 149 14.63 -10.30 10.65
N GLU A 150 14.07 -10.08 11.83
CA GLU A 150 13.00 -10.93 12.36
C GLU A 150 11.75 -10.88 11.47
N PHE A 151 11.41 -9.70 10.91
CA PHE A 151 10.28 -9.59 9.98
C PHE A 151 10.48 -10.36 8.70
N ILE A 152 11.64 -10.20 8.06
CA ILE A 152 11.93 -10.90 6.81
C ILE A 152 11.94 -12.42 7.05
N LEU A 153 12.52 -12.89 8.16
CA LEU A 153 12.51 -14.32 8.52
C LEU A 153 11.09 -14.85 8.76
N GLY A 154 10.24 -14.08 9.43
CA GLY A 154 8.82 -14.39 9.60
C GLY A 154 8.08 -14.51 8.26
N MET A 155 8.25 -13.51 7.38
CA MET A 155 7.61 -13.49 6.05
C MET A 155 8.08 -14.63 5.13
N VAL A 156 9.36 -15.01 5.19
CA VAL A 156 9.89 -16.12 4.40
C VAL A 156 9.30 -17.46 4.85
N SER A 157 8.97 -17.59 6.14
CA SER A 157 8.48 -18.83 6.74
C SER A 157 6.95 -18.97 6.66
N GLN A 158 6.25 -17.83 6.70
CA GLN A 158 4.79 -17.77 6.72
C GLN A 158 4.18 -18.06 5.36
N VAL A 159 3.11 -18.87 5.36
CA VAL A 159 2.30 -19.15 4.17
C VAL A 159 1.27 -18.04 4.00
N SER A 160 1.20 -17.48 2.79
CA SER A 160 0.19 -16.47 2.43
C SER A 160 -1.22 -17.05 2.41
N GLU A 161 -2.23 -16.17 2.45
CA GLU A 161 -3.62 -16.54 2.20
C GLU A 161 -3.80 -17.20 0.82
N ALA A 162 -4.93 -17.90 0.67
CA ALA A 162 -5.26 -18.61 -0.57
C ALA A 162 -5.45 -17.65 -1.76
N GLU A 163 -5.08 -18.10 -2.95
CA GLU A 163 -5.33 -17.40 -4.21
C GLU A 163 -6.79 -17.56 -4.66
N ASP A 164 -7.72 -16.94 -3.94
CA ASP A 164 -9.15 -17.00 -4.23
C ASP A 164 -9.80 -15.60 -4.31
N VAL A 165 -11.13 -15.56 -4.28
CA VAL A 165 -11.91 -14.30 -4.37
C VAL A 165 -12.10 -13.63 -3.01
N ILE A 166 -11.61 -14.24 -1.94
CA ILE A 166 -11.76 -13.74 -0.58
C ILE A 166 -10.62 -12.77 -0.31
N VAL A 167 -10.98 -11.59 0.18
CA VAL A 167 -10.02 -10.58 0.61
C VAL A 167 -10.19 -10.42 2.11
N VAL A 168 -9.06 -10.46 2.83
CA VAL A 168 -9.02 -10.28 4.29
C VAL A 168 -9.60 -8.93 4.70
N GLU A 169 -10.20 -8.88 5.88
CA GLU A 169 -10.84 -7.66 6.41
C GLU A 169 -9.84 -6.49 6.56
N ASP A 170 -8.56 -6.78 6.78
CA ASP A 170 -7.48 -5.77 6.89
C ASP A 170 -7.30 -4.93 5.62
N LEU A 171 -7.71 -5.45 4.46
CA LEU A 171 -7.68 -4.75 3.17
C LEU A 171 -9.08 -4.32 2.73
N ARG A 172 -10.09 -5.17 2.93
CA ARG A 172 -11.46 -4.90 2.50
C ARG A 172 -12.17 -3.87 3.37
N ASP A 173 -11.96 -3.91 4.68
CA ASP A 173 -12.75 -3.14 5.64
C ASP A 173 -11.87 -2.13 6.40
N PHE A 174 -10.60 -2.48 6.62
CA PHE A 174 -9.69 -1.74 7.48
C PHE A 174 -8.38 -1.29 6.80
N SER A 175 -8.37 -1.15 5.48
CA SER A 175 -7.24 -0.50 4.79
C SER A 175 -7.15 0.96 5.23
N TYR A 176 -5.95 1.54 5.23
CA TYR A 176 -5.78 2.96 5.59
C TYR A 176 -6.59 3.86 4.64
N GLY A 177 -7.30 4.84 5.21
CA GLY A 177 -8.13 5.76 4.46
C GLY A 177 -7.51 7.14 4.26
N PRO A 178 -7.75 7.79 3.10
CA PRO A 178 -7.34 9.17 2.87
C PRO A 178 -8.37 10.18 3.43
N LEU A 179 -7.92 11.44 3.57
CA LEU A 179 -8.73 12.63 3.85
C LEU A 179 -9.44 12.62 5.23
N HIS A 180 -10.65 12.05 5.27
CA HIS A 180 -11.61 12.23 6.37
C HIS A 180 -11.99 10.93 7.05
N PHE A 181 -11.56 9.79 6.54
CA PHE A 181 -11.87 8.48 7.09
C PHE A 181 -10.56 7.77 7.42
N SER A 182 -10.46 7.22 8.63
CA SER A 182 -9.28 6.47 9.04
C SER A 182 -9.17 5.12 8.34
N ARG A 183 -10.27 4.60 7.77
CA ARG A 183 -10.33 3.35 7.01
C ARG A 183 -10.96 3.54 5.64
N LEU A 184 -10.64 2.61 4.75
CA LEU A 184 -11.07 2.53 3.36
C LEU A 184 -11.23 1.07 2.97
N ASP A 185 -12.15 0.81 2.04
CA ASP A 185 -12.20 -0.46 1.33
C ASP A 185 -11.23 -0.43 0.13
N ALA A 186 -10.14 -1.19 0.21
CA ALA A 186 -9.14 -1.26 -0.86
C ALA A 186 -9.69 -1.91 -2.14
N VAL A 187 -10.64 -2.85 -2.01
CA VAL A 187 -11.28 -3.54 -3.14
C VAL A 187 -12.21 -2.57 -3.86
N ALA A 188 -13.12 -1.93 -3.14
CA ALA A 188 -14.02 -0.92 -3.71
C ALA A 188 -13.23 0.24 -4.34
N SER A 189 -12.16 0.68 -3.68
CA SER A 189 -11.27 1.72 -4.20
C SER A 189 -10.52 1.31 -5.45
N THR A 190 -10.06 0.06 -5.54
CA THR A 190 -9.40 -0.48 -6.74
C THR A 190 -10.37 -0.58 -7.91
N ILE A 191 -11.61 -1.02 -7.67
CA ILE A 191 -12.67 -1.03 -8.69
C ILE A 191 -12.96 0.38 -9.17
N MET A 192 -13.09 1.33 -8.24
CA MET A 192 -13.32 2.74 -8.58
C MET A 192 -12.12 3.37 -9.30
N ARG A 193 -10.88 2.96 -8.99
CA ARG A 193 -9.70 3.35 -9.76
C ARG A 193 -9.70 2.77 -11.17
N GLY A 194 -10.13 1.52 -11.35
CA GLY A 194 -10.32 0.93 -12.67
C GLY A 194 -11.34 1.70 -13.52
N ARG A 195 -12.44 2.16 -12.89
CA ARG A 195 -13.44 3.03 -13.55
C ARG A 195 -12.88 4.42 -13.86
N ASP A 196 -12.13 5.01 -12.94
CA ASP A 196 -11.44 6.30 -13.12
C ASP A 196 -10.46 6.25 -14.30
N ASN A 197 -9.74 5.14 -14.43
CA ASN A 197 -8.79 4.87 -15.51
C ASN A 197 -9.45 4.47 -16.84
N GLY A 198 -10.78 4.34 -16.89
CA GLY A 198 -11.48 3.93 -18.11
C GLY A 198 -11.11 2.53 -18.58
N LEU A 199 -10.81 1.60 -17.65
CA LEU A 199 -10.49 0.22 -18.02
C LEU A 199 -11.63 -0.41 -18.83
N SER A 200 -11.26 -1.10 -19.91
CA SER A 200 -12.21 -1.77 -20.77
C SER A 200 -12.87 -2.97 -20.06
N SER A 201 -14.03 -3.38 -20.55
CA SER A 201 -14.73 -4.55 -20.00
C SER A 201 -13.93 -5.84 -20.21
N TYR A 202 -14.22 -6.83 -19.37
CA TYR A 202 -13.50 -8.11 -19.32
C TYR A 202 -13.33 -8.79 -20.69
N ASN A 203 -14.42 -8.99 -21.45
CA ASN A 203 -14.35 -9.65 -22.76
C ASN A 203 -13.67 -8.79 -23.82
N VAL A 204 -13.77 -7.46 -23.76
CA VAL A 204 -13.04 -6.56 -24.67
C VAL A 204 -11.54 -6.70 -24.45
N LEU A 205 -11.09 -6.75 -23.19
CA LEU A 205 -9.68 -6.99 -22.87
C LEU A 205 -9.23 -8.37 -23.35
N ARG A 206 -10.01 -9.42 -23.08
CA ARG A 206 -9.71 -10.78 -23.55
C ARG A 206 -9.51 -10.83 -25.06
N LYS A 207 -10.42 -10.24 -25.82
CA LYS A 207 -10.32 -10.17 -27.28
C LYS A 207 -9.06 -9.43 -27.74
N ARG A 208 -8.68 -8.31 -27.09
CA ARG A 208 -7.44 -7.58 -27.40
C ARG A 208 -6.18 -8.40 -27.14
N PHE A 209 -6.21 -9.28 -26.13
CA PHE A 209 -5.11 -10.20 -25.83
C PHE A 209 -5.23 -11.56 -26.54
N ASN A 210 -6.06 -11.67 -27.59
CA ASN A 210 -6.29 -12.92 -28.33
C ASN A 210 -6.81 -14.09 -27.47
N LEU A 211 -7.52 -13.79 -26.38
CA LEU A 211 -8.17 -14.77 -25.52
C LEU A 211 -9.65 -14.93 -25.91
N ALA A 212 -10.14 -16.17 -25.88
CA ALA A 212 -11.55 -16.47 -26.14
C ALA A 212 -12.46 -15.75 -25.14
N GLU A 213 -13.56 -15.16 -25.62
CA GLU A 213 -14.58 -14.55 -24.76
C GLU A 213 -15.17 -15.56 -23.79
N LYS A 214 -15.62 -15.06 -22.64
CA LYS A 214 -16.21 -15.89 -21.59
C LYS A 214 -17.59 -15.39 -21.21
N GLU A 215 -18.45 -16.33 -20.92
CA GLU A 215 -19.74 -16.14 -20.25
C GLU A 215 -19.59 -16.43 -18.75
N TRP A 216 -20.51 -15.94 -17.92
CA TRP A 216 -20.48 -16.10 -16.46
C TRP A 216 -20.15 -17.53 -15.97
N HIS A 217 -20.71 -18.55 -16.62
CA HIS A 217 -20.49 -19.97 -16.30
C HIS A 217 -19.11 -20.52 -16.72
N THR A 218 -18.35 -19.75 -17.51
CA THR A 218 -17.08 -20.14 -18.15
C THR A 218 -15.90 -19.25 -17.77
N ILE A 219 -16.14 -18.17 -17.00
CA ILE A 219 -15.10 -17.29 -16.44
C ILE A 219 -14.20 -18.10 -15.52
N ASN A 220 -14.79 -18.97 -14.71
CA ASN A 220 -14.06 -19.90 -13.85
C ASN A 220 -14.70 -21.31 -13.89
N PRO A 221 -14.61 -22.01 -15.03
CA PRO A 221 -15.24 -23.32 -15.21
C PRO A 221 -14.38 -24.42 -14.58
N LYS A 222 -13.27 -24.05 -13.93
CA LYS A 222 -12.23 -24.89 -13.33
C LYS A 222 -11.04 -24.04 -12.77
N LEU A 223 -11.11 -23.39 -11.58
CA LEU A 223 -9.94 -23.35 -10.64
C LEU A 223 -9.61 -24.82 -10.29
N TYR A 224 -10.72 -25.56 -10.20
CA TYR A 224 -11.05 -26.92 -10.58
C TYR A 224 -10.07 -27.48 -11.69
N GLN A 225 -9.70 -28.77 -11.71
CA GLN A 225 -8.60 -29.39 -12.49
C GLN A 225 -7.15 -29.07 -12.07
N ILE A 226 -6.39 -28.16 -12.70
CA ILE A 226 -4.92 -28.36 -12.77
C ILE A 226 -4.19 -27.02 -12.90
N ASN A 227 -3.56 -26.53 -11.82
CA ASN A 227 -2.48 -25.56 -11.94
C ASN A 227 -1.22 -26.31 -12.44
N LYS A 228 -1.21 -26.77 -13.69
CA LYS A 228 0.00 -27.28 -14.36
C LYS A 228 0.27 -26.55 -15.67
N ALA A 229 1.53 -26.11 -15.70
CA ALA A 229 2.45 -26.12 -16.82
C ALA A 229 2.24 -25.06 -17.91
N ASN A 230 2.80 -23.86 -17.67
CA ASN A 230 3.17 -22.95 -18.74
C ASN A 230 4.69 -22.70 -18.68
N GLY A 231 5.45 -23.57 -19.36
CA GLY A 231 6.90 -23.44 -19.56
C GLY A 231 7.20 -22.26 -20.48
N LEU A 232 7.66 -21.16 -19.90
CA LEU A 232 7.68 -19.84 -20.54
C LEU A 232 9.09 -19.33 -20.91
N PHE A 233 10.18 -20.07 -20.66
CA PHE A 233 11.54 -19.57 -20.91
C PHE A 233 12.52 -20.68 -21.38
N THR A 234 13.54 -20.27 -22.14
CA THR A 234 14.63 -21.08 -22.73
C THR A 234 15.87 -21.17 -21.81
N GLU A 235 16.54 -22.32 -21.75
CA GLU A 235 17.56 -22.62 -20.72
C GLU A 235 18.85 -21.78 -20.76
N GLU A 236 19.24 -21.22 -21.91
CA GLU A 236 20.52 -20.49 -22.03
C GLU A 236 20.42 -19.00 -21.63
N GLU A 237 19.22 -18.41 -21.65
CA GLU A 237 18.99 -16.99 -21.29
C GLU A 237 18.63 -16.82 -19.79
N ILE A 238 18.12 -17.90 -19.15
CA ILE A 238 17.83 -18.03 -17.71
C ILE A 238 19.11 -18.12 -16.87
N GLY A 239 20.17 -18.77 -17.36
CA GLY A 239 21.33 -19.16 -16.55
C GLY A 239 22.14 -18.01 -15.91
N ARG A 240 22.07 -16.78 -16.45
CA ARG A 240 22.82 -15.62 -15.91
C ARG A 240 21.99 -14.67 -15.06
N ILE A 241 20.67 -14.72 -15.15
CA ILE A 241 19.74 -13.90 -14.34
C ILE A 241 19.23 -14.69 -13.12
N HIS A 242 19.30 -16.03 -13.15
CA HIS A 242 18.87 -16.93 -12.05
C HIS A 242 19.93 -17.25 -10.99
N SER A 243 21.18 -16.80 -11.13
CA SER A 243 22.23 -17.15 -10.16
C SER A 243 22.17 -16.32 -8.87
N ILE A 244 21.36 -15.26 -8.84
CA ILE A 244 21.11 -14.45 -7.64
C ILE A 244 19.65 -14.63 -7.26
N THR A 245 19.43 -15.37 -6.19
CA THR A 245 18.11 -15.58 -5.60
C THR A 245 17.85 -14.51 -4.53
N LEU A 246 16.58 -14.29 -4.17
CA LEU A 246 16.25 -13.41 -3.04
C LEU A 246 16.89 -13.93 -1.73
N LYS A 247 17.14 -15.24 -1.61
CA LYS A 247 17.92 -15.82 -0.52
C LYS A 247 19.34 -15.23 -0.46
N ASP A 248 20.02 -15.15 -1.59
CA ASP A 248 21.39 -14.61 -1.65
C ASP A 248 21.43 -13.13 -1.26
N ILE A 249 20.40 -12.37 -1.64
CA ILE A 249 20.24 -10.97 -1.22
C ILE A 249 20.07 -10.89 0.30
N ILE A 250 19.14 -11.68 0.87
CA ILE A 250 18.89 -11.73 2.32
C ILE A 250 20.19 -12.07 3.07
N GLN A 251 20.93 -13.10 2.64
CA GLN A 251 22.21 -13.49 3.26
C GLN A 251 23.32 -12.44 3.12
N ALA A 252 23.32 -11.67 2.03
CA ALA A 252 24.32 -10.63 1.81
C ALA A 252 24.00 -9.36 2.61
N THR A 253 22.72 -9.07 2.81
CA THR A 253 22.27 -7.86 3.52
C THR A 253 22.14 -8.06 5.02
N MET A 254 21.95 -9.30 5.47
CA MET A 254 21.59 -9.63 6.85
C MET A 254 22.50 -10.73 7.39
N ASP A 255 22.84 -10.67 8.67
CA ASP A 255 23.69 -11.68 9.33
C ASP A 255 22.90 -12.95 9.70
N VAL A 256 22.30 -13.59 8.69
CA VAL A 256 21.42 -14.75 8.84
C VAL A 256 22.13 -16.03 8.39
N PRO A 257 22.20 -17.08 9.24
CA PRO A 257 22.77 -18.37 8.87
C PRO A 257 22.01 -19.06 7.73
N ASP A 258 22.74 -19.65 6.78
CA ASP A 258 22.18 -20.38 5.62
C ASP A 258 21.15 -21.45 6.00
N LYS A 259 21.39 -22.12 7.12
CA LYS A 259 20.52 -23.18 7.68
C LYS A 259 19.11 -22.70 8.04
N TRP A 260 18.88 -21.40 8.16
CA TRP A 260 17.57 -20.84 8.53
C TRP A 260 16.72 -20.47 7.31
N LEU A 261 17.29 -20.49 6.11
CA LEU A 261 16.62 -20.06 4.88
C LEU A 261 16.42 -21.22 3.90
N GLN A 262 15.16 -21.41 3.50
CA GLN A 262 14.80 -22.32 2.42
C GLN A 262 15.40 -21.89 1.07
N LYS A 263 15.68 -22.86 0.18
CA LYS A 263 16.35 -22.62 -1.11
C LYS A 263 15.59 -21.62 -2.01
N ASN A 264 14.26 -21.70 -2.03
CA ASN A 264 13.40 -20.71 -2.70
C ASN A 264 12.49 -20.06 -1.65
N VAL A 265 12.80 -18.82 -1.29
CA VAL A 265 12.10 -18.07 -0.24
C VAL A 265 10.67 -17.66 -0.61
N PHE A 266 10.24 -17.88 -1.85
CA PHE A 266 8.87 -17.57 -2.30
C PHE A 266 7.86 -18.68 -2.01
N PHE A 267 8.31 -19.91 -1.74
CA PHE A 267 7.42 -21.06 -1.54
C PHE A 267 7.83 -21.86 -0.31
N SER A 268 6.92 -22.03 0.63
CA SER A 268 7.11 -22.89 1.80
C SER A 268 6.84 -24.35 1.45
N ASN A 269 7.83 -25.22 1.63
CA ASN A 269 7.74 -26.67 1.39
C ASN A 269 7.87 -27.46 2.71
N SER A 270 7.59 -28.77 2.68
CA SER A 270 7.69 -29.64 3.87
C SER A 270 9.08 -29.68 4.52
N ASP A 271 10.13 -29.38 3.74
CA ASP A 271 11.53 -29.37 4.19
C ASP A 271 11.99 -27.97 4.67
N ASN A 272 11.05 -27.06 4.98
CA ASN A 272 11.36 -25.72 5.44
C ASN A 272 12.07 -25.76 6.82
N PRO A 273 13.25 -25.12 7.00
CA PRO A 273 13.98 -25.10 8.27
C PRO A 273 13.19 -24.54 9.46
N CYS A 274 12.26 -23.62 9.18
CA CYS A 274 11.47 -22.93 10.20
C CYS A 274 9.99 -22.96 9.77
N PRO A 275 9.27 -24.07 10.01
CA PRO A 275 7.86 -24.15 9.64
C PRO A 275 7.02 -23.21 10.52
N GLN A 276 6.02 -22.56 9.91
CA GLN A 276 5.07 -21.76 10.67
C GLN A 276 4.31 -22.64 11.69
N PRO A 277 4.02 -22.12 12.90
CA PRO A 277 3.37 -22.92 13.94
C PRO A 277 1.91 -23.24 13.63
N PHE A 278 1.17 -22.32 13.01
CA PHE A 278 -0.21 -22.47 12.56
C PHE A 278 -0.52 -21.48 11.44
N GLN A 279 -1.56 -21.75 10.64
CA GLN A 279 -2.07 -20.74 9.71
C GLN A 279 -2.79 -19.65 10.50
N VAL A 280 -2.31 -18.42 10.37
CA VAL A 280 -2.85 -17.28 11.10
C VAL A 280 -4.28 -17.01 10.64
N ASN A 281 -5.20 -16.85 11.60
CA ASN A 281 -6.59 -16.50 11.33
C ASN A 281 -6.98 -15.24 12.12
N THR A 282 -8.03 -14.54 11.69
CA THR A 282 -8.41 -13.24 12.26
C THR A 282 -8.81 -13.30 13.74
N THR A 283 -9.29 -14.45 14.21
CA THR A 283 -9.75 -14.67 15.61
C THR A 283 -8.63 -14.63 16.63
N ASP A 284 -7.41 -14.96 16.21
CA ASP A 284 -6.26 -15.11 17.09
C ASP A 284 -5.42 -13.82 17.14
N LEU A 285 -5.84 -12.79 16.41
CA LEU A 285 -5.19 -11.51 16.29
C LEU A 285 -5.96 -10.41 17.03
N GLU A 286 -5.29 -9.29 17.29
CA GLU A 286 -5.95 -8.11 17.82
C GLU A 286 -7.06 -7.59 16.87
N GLN A 287 -8.14 -7.09 17.45
CA GLN A 287 -9.25 -6.51 16.70
C GLN A 287 -8.82 -5.19 16.05
N CYS A 288 -9.25 -4.97 14.81
CA CYS A 288 -9.00 -3.71 14.11
C CYS A 288 -9.73 -2.55 14.79
N ILE A 289 -9.05 -1.41 14.92
CA ILE A 289 -9.67 -0.19 15.43
C ILE A 289 -10.75 0.26 14.43
N PRO A 290 -11.97 0.57 14.91
CA PRO A 290 -13.10 0.91 14.06
C PRO A 290 -12.87 2.18 13.23
N LEU A 291 -13.74 2.39 12.24
CA LEU A 291 -13.73 3.58 11.41
C LEU A 291 -13.86 4.85 12.25
N MET A 292 -12.87 5.73 12.15
CA MET A 292 -12.89 7.07 12.72
C MET A 292 -13.03 8.09 11.59
N ARG A 293 -13.65 9.23 11.90
CA ARG A 293 -13.66 10.38 11.00
C ARG A 293 -12.71 11.43 11.51
N PHE A 294 -11.95 12.06 10.63
CA PHE A 294 -11.10 13.19 10.97
C PHE A 294 -11.90 14.49 10.81
N ASP A 295 -12.16 15.18 11.91
CA ASP A 295 -12.64 16.56 11.87
C ASP A 295 -11.50 17.53 12.13
N HIS A 296 -11.05 18.21 11.08
CA HIS A 296 -9.94 19.16 11.17
C HIS A 296 -10.28 20.45 11.95
N VAL A 297 -11.56 20.71 12.22
CA VAL A 297 -12.02 21.97 12.84
C VAL A 297 -12.52 21.74 14.26
N THR A 298 -13.31 20.69 14.50
CA THR A 298 -13.95 20.48 15.81
C THR A 298 -13.20 19.51 16.75
N GLU A 299 -12.40 18.58 16.23
CA GLU A 299 -11.67 17.60 17.07
C GLU A 299 -10.31 18.09 17.57
N VAL A 300 -9.75 19.16 16.99
CA VAL A 300 -8.62 19.86 17.64
C VAL A 300 -9.21 20.72 18.76
N GLU A 301 -9.26 20.16 19.97
CA GLU A 301 -9.79 20.83 21.17
C GLU A 301 -9.36 22.30 21.21
N GLY A 302 -10.33 23.22 21.05
CA GLY A 302 -10.13 24.66 21.18
C GLY A 302 -9.97 25.46 19.88
N ASN A 303 -9.87 24.84 18.70
CA ASN A 303 -9.77 25.59 17.43
C ASN A 303 -11.01 26.43 17.14
N GLU A 304 -12.21 25.89 17.40
CA GLU A 304 -13.48 26.62 17.23
C GLU A 304 -13.52 27.88 18.11
N ILE A 305 -13.07 27.76 19.36
CA ILE A 305 -13.09 28.82 20.35
C ILE A 305 -12.12 29.93 19.92
N ILE A 306 -10.89 29.55 19.56
CA ILE A 306 -9.86 30.48 19.08
C ILE A 306 -10.31 31.18 17.79
N PHE A 307 -10.93 30.45 16.86
CA PHE A 307 -11.44 31.04 15.62
C PHE A 307 -12.52 32.08 15.88
N ILE A 308 -13.49 31.77 16.77
CA ILE A 308 -14.54 32.70 17.19
C ILE A 308 -13.94 33.96 17.82
N PHE A 309 -13.02 33.81 18.78
CA PHE A 309 -12.38 34.95 19.44
C PHE A 309 -11.51 35.78 18.48
N THR A 310 -10.89 35.15 17.49
CA THR A 310 -10.13 35.86 16.45
C THR A 310 -11.05 36.73 15.61
N LEU A 311 -12.21 36.21 15.18
CA LEU A 311 -13.20 37.00 14.42
C LEU A 311 -13.78 38.15 15.25
N ILE A 312 -14.06 37.92 16.54
CA ILE A 312 -14.50 38.97 17.47
C ILE A 312 -13.40 40.04 17.59
N GLY A 313 -12.15 39.62 17.79
CA GLY A 313 -10.99 40.52 17.87
C GLY A 313 -10.83 41.38 16.63
N LEU A 314 -10.91 40.78 15.43
CA LEU A 314 -10.87 41.49 14.15
C LEU A 314 -12.04 42.47 13.98
N GLY A 315 -13.24 42.09 14.42
CA GLY A 315 -14.43 42.96 14.39
C GLY A 315 -14.34 44.17 15.34
N CYS A 316 -13.55 44.04 16.42
CA CYS A 316 -13.30 45.12 17.38
C CYS A 316 -12.16 46.06 16.96
N ILE A 317 -11.39 45.74 15.91
CA ILE A 317 -10.40 46.67 15.36
C ILE A 317 -11.17 47.77 14.60
N PRO A 318 -11.14 49.02 15.06
CA PRO A 318 -11.83 50.09 14.34
C PRO A 318 -11.18 50.22 12.97
N LEU A 319 -11.97 50.06 11.91
CA LEU A 319 -11.59 50.46 10.57
C LEU A 319 -11.34 51.97 10.60
N ARG A 320 -10.08 52.38 10.81
CA ARG A 320 -9.65 53.75 10.55
C ARG A 320 -9.95 54.02 9.07
N LYS A 321 -10.98 54.84 8.83
CA LYS A 321 -11.12 55.57 7.57
C LYS A 321 -9.96 56.55 7.43
#